data_AF-A0A6A5SI54-F1
#
_entry.id   AF-A0A6A5SI54-F1
#
_cell.length_a   1.000
_cell.length_b   1.000
_cell.length_c   1.000
_cell.angle_alpha   90.00
_cell.angle_beta   90.00
_cell.angle_gamma   90.00
#
_symmetry.space_group_name_H-M   'P 1'
#
loop_
_entity.id
_entity.type
_entity.pdbx_description
1 polymer ?
#
loop_
_entity_poly.entity_id
_entity_poly.type
_entity_poly.pdbx_seq_one_letter_code
_entity_poly.pdbx_strand_id
1 'polypeptide(L)'
;MLFQSFTIISLAALSIAAPTPYKRALEIRKSGPVLADTTYNDISIAGGQAGNAQAEALAVFSALDLQNPENIDPADIKFLNKVNNVANKAEDGAFNTAVAAATGDAAAQIQNGKIKNKVLKLTASTIALKANQAQGEDVAAKLADETKKLNNNIAIDTKNAGQTSIAEPFDGAISGGGKIAAAKKIARDVAVVDATDDADADDEHSTADDVVDADEAEYDF
;
A
#
# COMPACT_ATOMS: atom_id res chain seq x y z
N MET A 1 7.89 -56.91 74.35
CA MET A 1 7.32 -56.92 72.99
C MET A 1 6.84 -55.49 72.75
N LEU A 2 7.62 -54.53 72.23
CA LEU A 2 8.24 -54.38 70.90
C LEU A 2 7.26 -54.63 69.75
N PHE A 3 6.84 -53.55 69.08
CA PHE A 3 6.54 -53.40 67.63
C PHE A 3 6.43 -51.88 67.38
N GLN A 4 7.50 -51.17 67.03
CA GLN A 4 8.12 -50.96 65.70
C GLN A 4 7.19 -50.35 64.63
N SER A 5 7.65 -49.18 64.17
CA SER A 5 7.16 -48.20 63.20
C SER A 5 6.86 -48.77 61.81
N PHE A 6 6.17 -48.00 60.95
CA PHE A 6 6.71 -47.42 59.70
C PHE A 6 5.63 -46.58 59.02
N THR A 7 5.78 -45.25 59.03
CA THR A 7 4.95 -44.33 58.24
C THR A 7 5.63 -44.13 56.89
N ILE A 8 5.01 -44.61 55.82
CA ILE A 8 5.47 -44.45 54.44
C ILE A 8 5.06 -43.06 53.97
N ILE A 9 6.02 -42.15 53.79
CA ILE A 9 5.83 -40.87 53.09
C ILE A 9 6.04 -41.14 51.60
N SER A 10 4.94 -41.29 50.86
CA SER A 10 4.97 -41.37 49.40
C SER A 10 5.15 -39.97 48.81
N LEU A 11 6.34 -39.69 48.29
CA LEU A 11 6.68 -38.47 47.56
C LEU A 11 6.12 -38.57 46.13
N ALA A 12 5.01 -37.90 45.85
CA ALA A 12 4.47 -37.77 44.49
C ALA A 12 5.32 -36.77 43.70
N ALA A 13 6.12 -37.26 42.75
CA ALA A 13 6.81 -36.43 41.77
C ALA A 13 5.81 -35.96 40.70
N LEU A 14 5.48 -34.66 40.68
CA LEU A 14 4.83 -34.04 39.53
C LEU A 14 5.89 -33.80 38.44
N SER A 15 5.88 -34.62 37.39
CA SER A 15 6.58 -34.32 36.15
C SER A 15 5.79 -33.25 35.38
N ILE A 16 6.22 -31.99 35.45
CA ILE A 16 5.78 -30.96 34.51
C ILE A 16 6.43 -31.29 33.17
N ALA A 17 5.67 -31.92 32.27
CA ALA A 17 6.07 -32.03 30.88
C ALA A 17 6.02 -30.62 30.28
N ALA A 18 7.19 -29.98 30.15
CA ALA A 18 7.31 -28.75 29.38
C ALA A 18 6.86 -29.03 27.94
N PRO A 19 6.04 -28.16 27.32
CA PRO A 19 5.69 -28.32 25.93
C PRO A 19 6.99 -28.30 25.13
N THR A 20 7.25 -29.41 24.43
CA THR A 20 8.33 -29.48 23.46
C THR A 20 8.08 -28.35 22.45
N PRO A 21 9.07 -27.48 22.17
CA PRO A 21 8.97 -26.57 21.05
C PRO A 21 9.06 -27.43 19.79
N TYR A 22 7.90 -27.99 19.39
CA TYR A 22 7.70 -28.35 18.01
C TYR A 22 7.97 -27.08 17.23
N LYS A 23 9.14 -27.04 16.59
CA LYS A 23 9.49 -26.09 15.55
C LYS A 23 8.54 -26.29 14.37
N ARG A 24 7.25 -25.98 14.54
CA ARG A 24 6.60 -25.18 13.52
C ARG A 24 7.22 -23.81 13.70
N ALA A 25 8.27 -23.56 12.93
CA ALA A 25 8.46 -22.20 12.48
C ALA A 25 7.07 -21.76 11.98
N LEU A 26 6.39 -20.88 12.72
CA LEU A 26 5.57 -19.92 12.04
C LEU A 26 6.57 -19.23 11.12
N GLU A 27 6.70 -19.70 9.88
CA GLU A 27 7.03 -18.78 8.83
C GLU A 27 6.01 -17.66 9.01
N ILE A 28 6.51 -16.51 9.47
CA ILE A 28 5.76 -15.26 9.41
C ILE A 28 5.25 -15.25 7.97
N ARG A 29 3.94 -15.44 7.78
CA ARG A 29 3.39 -15.46 6.44
C ARG A 29 3.67 -14.07 5.88
N LYS A 30 4.70 -13.96 5.05
CA LYS A 30 4.94 -12.73 4.29
C LYS A 30 3.64 -12.47 3.54
N SER A 31 3.00 -11.35 3.86
CA SER A 31 1.84 -10.88 3.13
C SER A 31 2.27 -10.83 1.66
N GLY A 32 1.53 -11.50 0.77
CA GLY A 32 1.80 -11.40 -0.65
C GLY A 32 1.71 -9.93 -1.10
N PRO A 33 2.16 -9.62 -2.33
CA PRO A 33 2.18 -8.24 -2.79
C PRO A 33 0.79 -7.60 -2.77
N VAL A 34 0.73 -6.34 -2.35
CA VAL A 34 -0.52 -5.59 -2.19
C VAL A 34 -0.65 -4.44 -3.19
N LEU A 35 0.47 -4.01 -3.79
CA LEU A 35 0.47 -2.97 -4.82
C LEU A 35 0.29 -3.60 -6.18
N ALA A 36 -0.74 -3.18 -6.90
CA ALA A 36 -1.09 -3.67 -8.23
C ALA A 36 -0.58 -2.74 -9.34
N ASP A 37 -0.64 -3.23 -10.58
CA ASP A 37 -0.32 -2.45 -11.78
C ASP A 37 -1.07 -1.11 -11.81
N THR A 38 -0.35 -0.06 -12.20
CA THR A 38 -0.85 1.31 -12.29
C THR A 38 -0.02 2.12 -13.28
N THR A 39 -0.44 3.35 -13.55
CA THR A 39 0.41 4.33 -14.26
C THR A 39 0.92 5.41 -13.31
N TYR A 40 1.93 6.16 -13.76
CA TYR A 40 2.40 7.37 -13.10
C TYR A 40 1.29 8.40 -12.90
N ASN A 41 0.49 8.64 -13.95
CA ASN A 41 -0.58 9.63 -13.91
C ASN A 41 -1.62 9.27 -12.82
N ASP A 42 -1.89 7.98 -12.61
CA ASP A 42 -2.83 7.51 -11.58
C ASP A 42 -2.32 7.68 -10.14
N ILE A 43 -1.01 7.66 -9.93
CA ILE A 43 -0.40 7.81 -8.59
C ILE A 43 0.23 9.18 -8.35
N SER A 44 0.21 10.06 -9.36
CA SER A 44 0.85 11.37 -9.27
C SER A 44 0.12 12.25 -8.26
N ILE A 45 0.90 12.88 -7.40
CA ILE A 45 0.41 13.86 -6.41
C ILE A 45 0.72 15.30 -6.83
N ALA A 46 1.16 15.52 -8.08
CA ALA A 46 1.69 16.82 -8.50
C ALA A 46 0.64 17.93 -8.61
N GLY A 47 -0.64 17.58 -8.76
CA GLY A 47 -1.73 18.54 -8.91
C GLY A 47 -2.27 19.08 -7.59
N GLY A 48 -3.12 20.12 -7.68
CA GLY A 48 -3.89 20.65 -6.56
C GLY A 48 -3.19 21.81 -5.85
N GLN A 49 -3.03 21.71 -4.54
CA GLN A 49 -2.33 22.70 -3.72
C GLN A 49 -1.06 22.09 -3.11
N ALA A 50 -0.03 22.92 -2.94
CA ALA A 50 1.13 22.59 -2.15
C ALA A 50 0.81 22.63 -0.65
N GLY A 51 1.63 21.96 0.15
CA GLY A 51 1.60 22.00 1.62
C GLY A 51 1.28 20.68 2.31
N ASN A 52 0.82 19.67 1.57
CA ASN A 52 0.40 18.38 2.10
C ASN A 52 1.01 17.17 1.36
N ALA A 53 2.09 17.37 0.60
CA ALA A 53 2.64 16.35 -0.29
C ALA A 53 3.05 15.06 0.43
N GLN A 54 3.53 15.15 1.67
CA GLN A 54 3.91 13.95 2.43
C GLN A 54 2.70 13.05 2.75
N ALA A 55 1.58 13.65 3.16
CA ALA A 55 0.38 12.89 3.47
C ALA A 55 -0.21 12.27 2.20
N GLU A 56 -0.23 13.02 1.09
CA GLU A 56 -0.65 12.50 -0.21
C GLU A 56 0.23 11.34 -0.69
N ALA A 57 1.55 11.46 -0.56
CA ALA A 57 2.49 10.39 -0.91
C ALA A 57 2.27 9.13 -0.04
N LEU A 58 2.02 9.30 1.26
CA LEU A 58 1.71 8.17 2.15
C LEU A 58 0.36 7.52 1.81
N ALA A 59 -0.63 8.30 1.39
CA ALA A 59 -1.92 7.77 0.96
C ALA A 59 -1.79 6.86 -0.27
N VAL A 60 -0.93 7.20 -1.23
CA VAL A 60 -0.60 6.36 -2.40
C VAL A 60 -0.10 4.97 -1.97
N PHE A 61 0.66 4.89 -0.89
CA PHE A 61 1.25 3.64 -0.38
C PHE A 61 0.52 3.04 0.82
N SER A 62 -0.71 3.48 1.09
CA SER A 62 -1.49 3.11 2.29
C SER A 62 -1.83 1.61 2.39
N ALA A 63 -1.74 0.87 1.28
CA ALA A 63 -1.91 -0.58 1.29
C ALA A 63 -0.76 -1.33 1.98
N LEU A 64 0.41 -0.71 2.11
CA LEU A 64 1.58 -1.31 2.76
C LEU A 64 1.45 -1.26 4.28
N ASP A 65 1.89 -2.33 4.95
CA ASP A 65 2.11 -2.31 6.39
C ASP A 65 3.45 -1.64 6.72
N LEU A 66 3.41 -0.32 6.89
CA LEU A 66 4.59 0.47 7.21
C LEU A 66 5.07 0.30 8.67
N GLN A 67 4.31 -0.38 9.53
CA GLN A 67 4.72 -0.67 10.91
C GLN A 67 5.59 -1.93 11.00
N ASN A 68 5.44 -2.84 10.04
CA ASN A 68 6.23 -4.07 9.95
C ASN A 68 6.97 -4.14 8.59
N PRO A 69 7.95 -3.25 8.33
CA PRO A 69 8.63 -3.15 7.03
C PRO A 69 9.35 -4.43 6.58
N GLU A 70 9.74 -5.30 7.51
CA GLU A 70 10.29 -6.64 7.23
C GLU A 70 9.31 -7.57 6.50
N ASN A 71 8.00 -7.31 6.61
CA ASN A 71 6.93 -8.08 6.00
C ASN A 71 6.52 -7.58 4.61
N ILE A 72 7.06 -6.44 4.15
CA ILE A 72 6.78 -5.92 2.81
C ILE A 72 7.30 -6.90 1.75
N ASP A 73 6.43 -7.29 0.83
CA ASP A 73 6.75 -8.27 -0.20
C ASP A 73 7.82 -7.75 -1.18
N PRO A 74 8.77 -8.59 -1.63
CA PRO A 74 9.77 -8.19 -2.63
C PRO A 74 9.19 -7.61 -3.93
N ALA A 75 8.00 -8.01 -4.35
CA ALA A 75 7.33 -7.42 -5.52
C ALA A 75 6.81 -6.01 -5.24
N ASP A 76 6.38 -5.70 -4.01
CA ASP A 76 6.04 -4.33 -3.60
C ASP A 76 7.30 -3.45 -3.48
N ILE A 77 8.43 -4.01 -3.02
CA ILE A 77 9.73 -3.30 -3.04
C ILE A 77 10.13 -2.97 -4.50
N LYS A 78 9.93 -3.90 -5.44
CA LYS A 78 10.16 -3.63 -6.88
C LYS A 78 9.21 -2.55 -7.41
N PHE A 79 7.94 -2.57 -7.01
CA PHE A 79 6.97 -1.54 -7.35
C PHE A 79 7.45 -0.16 -6.86
N LEU A 80 7.85 -0.03 -5.59
CA LEU A 80 8.35 1.22 -5.01
C LEU A 80 9.58 1.75 -5.77
N ASN A 81 10.52 0.87 -6.12
CA ASN A 81 11.67 1.23 -6.95
C ASN A 81 11.24 1.68 -8.36
N LYS A 82 10.20 1.07 -8.93
CA LYS A 82 9.65 1.49 -10.22
C LYS A 82 8.99 2.86 -10.15
N VAL A 83 8.24 3.15 -9.08
CA VAL A 83 7.69 4.50 -8.81
C VAL A 83 8.82 5.52 -8.77
N ASN A 84 9.89 5.26 -8.00
CA ASN A 84 11.04 6.17 -7.92
C ASN A 84 11.64 6.48 -9.30
N ASN A 85 11.88 5.45 -10.10
CA ASN A 85 12.43 5.58 -11.45
C ASN A 85 11.52 6.36 -12.40
N VAL A 86 10.22 6.05 -12.40
CA VAL A 86 9.24 6.70 -13.28
C VAL A 86 9.03 8.16 -12.87
N ALA A 87 8.94 8.45 -11.58
CA ALA A 87 8.87 9.83 -11.07
C ALA A 87 10.14 10.62 -11.39
N ASN A 88 11.31 9.99 -11.40
CA ASN A 88 12.54 10.64 -11.87
C ASN A 88 12.48 10.98 -13.37
N LYS A 89 11.97 10.07 -14.20
CA LYS A 89 11.79 10.33 -15.64
C LYS A 89 10.75 11.42 -15.91
N ALA A 90 9.67 11.47 -15.13
CA ALA A 90 8.71 12.57 -15.19
C ALA A 90 9.34 13.90 -14.81
N GLU A 91 10.23 13.93 -13.80
CA GLU A 91 11.01 15.12 -13.44
C GLU A 91 11.85 15.60 -14.63
N ASP A 92 12.61 14.70 -15.25
CA ASP A 92 13.54 15.03 -16.32
C ASP A 92 12.85 15.38 -17.65
N GLY A 93 11.81 14.63 -18.02
CA GLY A 93 11.14 14.75 -19.32
C GLY A 93 9.98 15.73 -19.35
N ALA A 94 9.18 15.82 -18.28
CA ALA A 94 7.97 16.64 -18.25
C ALA A 94 8.18 17.92 -17.43
N PHE A 95 8.49 17.80 -16.12
CA PHE A 95 8.57 18.97 -15.25
C PHE A 95 9.73 19.92 -15.60
N ASN A 96 10.94 19.41 -15.87
CA ASN A 96 12.06 20.27 -16.25
C ASN A 96 11.77 21.06 -17.52
N THR A 97 11.17 20.40 -18.51
CA THR A 97 10.75 21.02 -19.78
C THR A 97 9.68 22.08 -19.54
N ALA A 98 8.64 21.75 -18.77
CA ALA A 98 7.53 22.66 -18.49
C ALA A 98 7.96 23.89 -17.68
N VAL A 99 8.78 23.72 -16.64
CA VAL A 99 9.34 24.83 -15.86
C VAL A 99 10.21 25.74 -16.73
N ALA A 100 11.02 25.19 -17.62
CA ALA A 100 11.86 25.98 -18.51
C ALA A 100 11.06 26.78 -19.55
N ALA A 101 9.91 26.26 -19.97
CA ALA A 101 9.02 26.91 -20.94
C ALA A 101 8.10 27.96 -20.30
N ALA A 102 7.79 27.83 -19.01
CA ALA A 102 6.87 28.71 -18.30
C ALA A 102 7.55 29.97 -17.74
N THR A 103 6.75 31.00 -17.48
CA THR A 103 7.19 32.25 -16.83
C THR A 103 6.18 32.70 -15.78
N GLY A 104 6.61 33.55 -14.85
CA GLY A 104 5.73 34.11 -13.81
C GLY A 104 5.09 33.02 -12.94
N ASP A 105 3.82 33.20 -12.60
CA ASP A 105 3.10 32.30 -11.69
C ASP A 105 3.03 30.87 -12.22
N ALA A 106 2.90 30.67 -13.53
CA ALA A 106 2.87 29.34 -14.13
C ALA A 106 4.16 28.55 -13.82
N ALA A 107 5.33 29.20 -13.91
CA ALA A 107 6.60 28.55 -13.57
C ALA A 107 6.66 28.16 -12.09
N ALA A 108 6.16 29.02 -11.19
CA ALA A 108 6.08 28.71 -9.76
C ALA A 108 5.11 27.55 -9.47
N GLN A 109 3.96 27.51 -10.14
CA GLN A 109 2.95 26.47 -9.97
C GLN A 109 3.43 25.10 -10.47
N ILE A 110 4.12 25.05 -11.61
CA ILE A 110 4.73 23.81 -12.13
C ILE A 110 5.88 23.38 -11.21
N GLN A 111 6.67 24.33 -10.69
CA GLN A 111 7.72 24.03 -9.72
C GLN A 111 7.15 23.41 -8.44
N ASN A 112 5.99 23.87 -7.95
CA ASN A 112 5.27 23.24 -6.84
C ASN A 112 4.91 21.78 -7.18
N GLY A 113 4.36 21.53 -8.37
CA GLY A 113 4.06 20.15 -8.82
C GLY A 113 5.29 19.26 -8.89
N LYS A 114 6.41 19.81 -9.36
CA LYS A 114 7.71 19.12 -9.36
C LYS A 114 8.18 18.78 -7.94
N ILE A 115 7.97 19.66 -6.96
CA ILE A 115 8.31 19.40 -5.54
C ILE A 115 7.45 18.25 -5.01
N LYS A 116 6.14 18.25 -5.27
CA LYS A 116 5.26 17.13 -4.88
C LYS A 116 5.69 15.81 -5.53
N ASN A 117 6.05 15.83 -6.82
CA ASN A 117 6.62 14.66 -7.49
C ASN A 117 7.91 14.15 -6.81
N LYS A 118 8.79 15.05 -6.35
CA LYS A 118 9.98 14.66 -5.57
C LYS A 118 9.61 14.01 -4.24
N VAL A 119 8.59 14.52 -3.54
CA VAL A 119 8.11 13.91 -2.29
C VAL A 119 7.58 12.49 -2.54
N LEU A 120 6.80 12.26 -3.61
CA LEU A 120 6.35 10.91 -4.00
C LEU A 120 7.55 9.98 -4.29
N LYS A 121 8.49 10.44 -5.13
CA LYS A 121 9.70 9.71 -5.52
C LYS A 121 10.53 9.27 -4.31
N LEU A 122 10.76 10.20 -3.37
CA LEU A 122 11.61 9.99 -2.21
C LEU A 122 10.89 9.22 -1.10
N THR A 123 9.57 9.36 -0.97
CA THR A 123 8.76 8.51 -0.08
C THR A 123 8.83 7.06 -0.50
N ALA A 124 8.64 6.76 -1.80
CA ALA A 124 8.78 5.40 -2.32
C ALA A 124 10.17 4.80 -2.05
N SER A 125 11.23 5.58 -2.35
CA SER A 125 12.63 5.23 -2.09
C SER A 125 12.88 4.91 -0.61
N THR A 126 12.38 5.77 0.29
CA THR A 126 12.56 5.61 1.74
C THR A 126 11.82 4.40 2.28
N ILE A 127 10.60 4.10 1.81
CA ILE A 127 9.87 2.89 2.20
C ILE A 127 10.64 1.64 1.74
N ALA A 128 11.09 1.60 0.49
CA ALA A 128 11.87 0.48 -0.04
C ALA A 128 13.16 0.26 0.76
N LEU A 129 13.89 1.32 1.08
CA LEU A 129 15.13 1.23 1.87
C LEU A 129 14.87 0.79 3.31
N LYS A 130 13.77 1.23 3.94
CA LYS A 130 13.38 0.74 5.27
C LYS A 130 13.04 -0.74 5.25
N ALA A 131 12.34 -1.21 4.22
CA ALA A 131 12.05 -2.64 4.02
C ALA A 131 13.34 -3.44 3.85
N ASN A 132 14.23 -3.00 2.96
CA ASN A 132 15.53 -3.63 2.73
C ASN A 132 16.37 -3.69 4.01
N GLN A 133 16.45 -2.59 4.77
CA GLN A 133 17.15 -2.54 6.05
C GLN A 133 16.56 -3.53 7.06
N ALA A 134 15.22 -3.57 7.19
CA ALA A 134 14.53 -4.49 8.07
C ALA A 134 14.70 -5.97 7.65
N GLN A 135 14.92 -6.21 6.35
CA GLN A 135 15.22 -7.52 5.78
C GLN A 135 16.73 -7.88 5.80
N GLY A 136 17.57 -7.04 6.41
CA GLY A 136 18.99 -7.32 6.68
C GLY A 136 19.98 -6.75 5.67
N GLU A 137 19.56 -5.90 4.73
CA GLU A 137 20.49 -5.21 3.83
C GLU A 137 21.18 -4.02 4.51
N ASP A 138 22.47 -3.83 4.24
CA ASP A 138 23.22 -2.65 4.69
C ASP A 138 22.95 -1.44 3.77
N VAL A 139 21.90 -0.70 4.11
CA VAL A 139 21.47 0.49 3.36
C VAL A 139 21.40 1.75 4.23
N ALA A 140 21.97 1.73 5.44
CA ALA A 140 21.79 2.78 6.44
C ALA A 140 22.23 4.18 5.95
N ALA A 141 23.39 4.27 5.30
CA ALA A 141 23.89 5.53 4.75
C ALA A 141 22.96 6.07 3.64
N LYS A 142 22.54 5.20 2.72
CA LYS A 142 21.62 5.57 1.64
C LYS A 142 20.25 5.99 2.17
N LEU A 143 19.73 5.30 3.18
CA LEU A 143 18.47 5.66 3.84
C LEU A 143 18.57 7.04 4.49
N ALA A 144 19.68 7.37 5.16
CA ALA A 144 19.89 8.69 5.76
C ALA A 144 19.90 9.80 4.68
N ASP A 145 20.59 9.57 3.57
CA ASP A 145 20.67 10.53 2.46
C ASP A 145 19.31 10.76 1.80
N GLU A 146 18.57 9.69 1.49
CA GLU A 146 17.25 9.77 0.88
C GLU A 146 16.22 10.41 1.85
N THR A 147 16.30 10.11 3.14
CA THR A 147 15.47 10.74 4.18
C THR A 147 15.76 12.24 4.28
N LYS A 148 17.03 12.66 4.20
CA LYS A 148 17.39 14.08 4.20
C LYS A 148 16.83 14.81 2.97
N LYS A 149 16.93 14.21 1.79
CA LYS A 149 16.32 14.77 0.56
C LYS A 149 14.81 14.86 0.69
N LEU A 150 14.16 13.83 1.24
CA LEU A 150 12.72 13.79 1.45
C LEU A 150 12.30 14.96 2.34
N ASN A 151 12.90 15.08 3.53
CA ASN A 151 12.60 16.14 4.49
C ASN A 151 12.79 17.54 3.92
N ASN A 152 13.83 17.76 3.11
CA ASN A 152 14.04 19.04 2.43
C ASN A 152 12.88 19.38 1.47
N ASN A 153 12.40 18.41 0.69
CA ASN A 153 11.30 18.67 -0.24
C ASN A 153 9.96 18.82 0.48
N ILE A 154 9.73 18.08 1.57
CA ILE A 154 8.57 18.30 2.46
C ILE A 154 8.59 19.74 3.00
N ALA A 155 9.73 20.20 3.52
CA ALA A 155 9.84 21.56 4.06
C ALA A 155 9.57 22.64 3.00
N ILE A 156 10.01 22.42 1.76
CA ILE A 156 9.71 23.34 0.65
C ILE A 156 8.21 23.31 0.30
N ASP A 157 7.60 22.12 0.21
CA ASP A 157 6.16 21.98 -0.04
C ASP A 157 5.33 22.67 1.06
N THR A 158 5.65 22.42 2.34
CA THR A 158 5.00 23.08 3.49
C THR A 158 5.17 24.59 3.46
N LYS A 159 6.35 25.09 3.08
CA LYS A 159 6.58 26.54 2.91
C LYS A 159 5.68 27.14 1.83
N ASN A 160 5.34 26.36 0.81
CA ASN A 160 4.50 26.77 -0.29
C ASN A 160 3.01 26.45 -0.06
N ALA A 161 2.61 26.12 1.18
CA ALA A 161 1.24 25.75 1.51
C ALA A 161 0.19 26.73 0.95
N GLY A 162 -0.86 26.16 0.33
CA GLY A 162 -1.95 26.92 -0.28
C GLY A 162 -1.65 27.49 -1.68
N GLN A 163 -0.39 27.44 -2.14
CA GLN A 163 -0.08 27.79 -3.53
C GLN A 163 -0.58 26.71 -4.48
N THR A 164 -1.00 27.12 -5.68
CA THR A 164 -1.38 26.19 -6.74
C THR A 164 -0.19 25.34 -7.18
N SER A 165 -0.48 24.07 -7.47
CA SER A 165 0.46 23.06 -7.91
C SER A 165 -0.06 22.41 -9.19
N ILE A 166 0.70 22.50 -10.28
CA ILE A 166 0.30 21.96 -11.59
C ILE A 166 0.93 20.58 -11.79
N ALA A 167 0.11 19.60 -12.15
CA ALA A 167 0.57 18.30 -12.59
C ALA A 167 1.01 18.36 -14.06
N GLU A 168 2.13 17.72 -14.37
CA GLU A 168 2.56 17.48 -15.74
C GLU A 168 2.27 16.01 -16.11
N PRO A 169 1.57 15.74 -17.23
CA PRO A 169 1.27 14.39 -17.66
C PRO A 169 2.56 13.66 -18.06
N PHE A 170 2.68 12.39 -17.67
CA PHE A 170 3.80 11.56 -18.07
C PHE A 170 3.40 10.09 -18.16
N ASP A 171 3.63 9.49 -19.32
CA ASP A 171 3.31 8.08 -19.54
C ASP A 171 4.40 7.18 -18.94
N GLY A 172 4.04 6.52 -17.85
CA GLY A 172 4.92 5.57 -17.18
C GLY A 172 4.14 4.43 -16.55
N ALA A 173 4.28 3.23 -17.11
CA ALA A 173 3.70 2.02 -16.52
C ALA A 173 4.52 1.57 -15.29
N ILE A 174 3.81 1.17 -14.24
CA ILE A 174 4.35 0.72 -12.97
C ILE A 174 3.70 -0.63 -12.66
N SER A 175 4.48 -1.70 -12.78
CA SER A 175 4.00 -3.06 -12.55
C SER A 175 4.10 -3.44 -11.07
N GLY A 176 3.04 -4.01 -10.52
CA GLY A 176 2.95 -4.52 -9.16
C GLY A 176 2.55 -6.00 -9.12
N GLY A 177 2.79 -6.67 -7.99
CA GLY A 177 2.41 -8.08 -7.82
C GLY A 177 0.98 -8.27 -7.28
N GLY A 178 0.35 -7.20 -6.80
CA GLY A 178 -0.93 -7.24 -6.12
C GLY A 178 -2.09 -7.52 -7.06
N LYS A 179 -3.05 -8.33 -6.59
CA LYS A 179 -4.23 -8.75 -7.39
C LYS A 179 -5.35 -7.71 -7.45
N ILE A 180 -5.20 -6.56 -6.79
CA ILE A 180 -6.24 -5.52 -6.68
C ILE A 180 -5.64 -4.15 -7.01
N ALA A 181 -6.04 -3.55 -8.14
CA ALA A 181 -5.78 -2.14 -8.43
C ALA A 181 -6.25 -1.26 -7.25
N ALA A 182 -5.45 -0.28 -6.82
CA ALA A 182 -5.73 0.57 -5.65
C ALA A 182 -7.15 1.20 -5.69
N ALA A 183 -7.66 1.50 -6.89
CA ALA A 183 -9.00 2.05 -7.09
C ALA A 183 -10.16 1.02 -6.92
N LYS A 184 -9.90 -0.29 -7.06
CA LYS A 184 -10.95 -1.34 -7.06
C LYS A 184 -11.30 -1.85 -5.66
N LYS A 185 -10.55 -1.47 -4.62
CA LYS A 185 -10.87 -1.83 -3.23
C LYS A 185 -12.10 -1.07 -2.72
N ILE A 186 -12.21 0.22 -3.03
CA ILE A 186 -13.35 1.06 -2.60
C ILE A 186 -14.68 0.50 -3.12
N ALA A 187 -14.74 0.06 -4.38
CA ALA A 187 -15.97 -0.50 -4.96
C ALA A 187 -16.38 -1.86 -4.35
N ARG A 188 -15.41 -2.66 -3.89
CA ARG A 188 -15.69 -3.97 -3.28
C ARG A 188 -16.13 -3.84 -1.83
N ASP A 189 -15.52 -2.92 -1.08
CA ASP A 189 -15.89 -2.65 0.30
C ASP A 189 -17.31 -2.05 0.36
N VAL A 190 -17.74 -1.29 -0.65
CA VAL A 190 -19.14 -0.80 -0.76
C VAL A 190 -20.12 -1.94 -1.08
N ALA A 191 -19.76 -2.85 -2.00
CA ALA A 191 -20.64 -3.95 -2.39
C ALA A 191 -20.81 -5.04 -1.30
N VAL A 192 -19.84 -5.19 -0.38
CA VAL A 192 -19.94 -6.16 0.73
C VAL A 192 -20.73 -5.60 1.92
N VAL A 193 -20.78 -4.28 2.09
CA VAL A 193 -21.55 -3.64 3.16
C VAL A 193 -23.06 -3.59 2.83
N ASP A 194 -23.43 -3.69 1.55
CA ASP A 194 -24.83 -3.71 1.09
C ASP A 194 -25.47 -5.11 1.10
N ALA A 195 -24.71 -6.17 1.40
CA ALA A 195 -25.18 -7.56 1.34
C ALA A 195 -25.35 -8.23 2.71
N THR A 196 -25.30 -7.48 3.81
CA THR A 196 -25.50 -8.01 5.16
C THR A 196 -26.51 -7.17 5.92
N ASP A 197 -27.77 -7.18 5.49
CA ASP A 197 -28.94 -7.04 6.37
C ASP A 197 -30.17 -7.58 5.62
N ASP A 198 -30.93 -8.44 6.29
CA ASP A 198 -32.22 -9.05 5.89
C ASP A 198 -32.24 -10.08 4.74
N ALA A 199 -32.27 -11.37 5.10
CA ALA A 199 -33.55 -12.09 5.18
C ALA A 199 -33.31 -13.54 5.63
N ASP A 200 -33.72 -13.79 6.87
CA ASP A 200 -34.14 -15.09 7.37
C ASP A 200 -35.47 -15.43 6.67
N ALA A 201 -35.48 -16.42 5.79
CA ALA A 201 -36.70 -17.03 5.25
C ALA A 201 -36.37 -18.43 4.71
N ASP A 202 -36.45 -19.41 5.61
CA ASP A 202 -36.82 -20.78 5.26
C ASP A 202 -38.21 -20.76 4.59
N ASP A 203 -38.35 -21.26 3.37
CA ASP A 203 -39.36 -22.29 3.04
C ASP A 203 -39.10 -22.91 1.66
N GLU A 204 -39.16 -24.23 1.61
CA GLU A 204 -39.05 -25.05 0.41
C GLU A 204 -40.36 -25.03 -0.38
N HIS A 205 -40.34 -24.80 -1.71
CA HIS A 205 -41.16 -25.65 -2.59
C HIS A 205 -40.70 -25.65 -4.05
N SER A 206 -40.91 -26.80 -4.67
CA SER A 206 -40.38 -27.20 -5.97
C SER A 206 -41.34 -26.99 -7.14
N THR A 207 -40.84 -27.37 -8.32
CA THR A 207 -41.52 -27.75 -9.58
C THR A 207 -42.04 -26.66 -10.52
N ALA A 208 -41.26 -26.49 -11.60
CA ALA A 208 -41.58 -26.87 -12.98
C ALA A 208 -42.72 -26.16 -13.74
N ASP A 209 -42.38 -25.91 -15.02
CA ASP A 209 -43.22 -25.68 -16.20
C ASP A 209 -44.16 -24.47 -16.19
N ASP A 210 -43.89 -23.48 -17.07
CA ASP A 210 -44.47 -23.59 -18.40
C ASP A 210 -43.84 -22.62 -19.42
N VAL A 211 -43.81 -23.12 -20.65
CA VAL A 211 -43.31 -22.50 -21.87
C VAL A 211 -44.34 -21.49 -22.38
N VAL A 212 -43.89 -20.31 -22.85
CA VAL A 212 -44.46 -19.70 -24.07
C VAL A 212 -43.46 -18.77 -24.75
N ASP A 213 -43.28 -19.08 -26.02
CA ASP A 213 -42.57 -18.42 -27.10
C ASP A 213 -43.13 -17.04 -27.46
N ALA A 214 -42.30 -16.32 -28.23
CA ALA A 214 -42.64 -15.23 -29.17
C ALA A 214 -43.04 -13.87 -28.53
N ASP A 215 -42.74 -12.70 -29.07
CA ASP A 215 -42.18 -12.27 -30.35
C ASP A 215 -41.88 -10.75 -30.25
N GLU A 216 -41.11 -10.22 -31.21
CA GLU A 216 -41.14 -8.83 -31.72
C GLU A 216 -40.76 -7.66 -30.77
N ALA A 217 -39.61 -7.01 -30.99
CA ALA A 217 -39.40 -5.87 -31.89
C ALA A 217 -40.08 -4.57 -31.43
N GLU A 218 -39.29 -3.54 -31.08
CA GLU A 218 -39.28 -2.26 -31.81
C GLU A 218 -38.25 -1.27 -31.25
N TYR A 219 -37.51 -0.68 -32.19
CA TYR A 219 -36.78 0.58 -32.09
C TYR A 219 -37.79 1.73 -32.11
N ASP A 220 -37.59 2.80 -31.34
CA ASP A 220 -37.88 4.16 -31.85
C ASP A 220 -37.19 5.30 -31.07
N PHE A 221 -36.60 6.20 -31.88
CA PHE A 221 -36.06 7.56 -31.69
C PHE A 221 -35.13 7.95 -30.52
#